data_AF-A0A445MW27-F1
#
_entry.id   AF-A0A445MW27-F1
#
_cell.length_a   1.000
_cell.length_b   1.000
_cell.length_c   1.000
_cell.angle_alpha   90.00
_cell.angle_beta   90.00
_cell.angle_gamma   90.00
#
_symmetry.space_group_name_H-M   'P 1'
#
loop_
_entity.id
_entity.type
_entity.pdbx_description
1 polymer ?
#
loop_
_entity_poly.entity_id
_entity_poly.type
_entity_poly.pdbx_seq_one_letter_code
_entity_poly.pdbx_strand_id
1 'polypeptide(L)'
;MKNIFKIFWLLIMVCFFTGANAFAYEILDNYIGGNPTSPSYMGKDIIGDANLFAVSKMDVNFSGGNMIVDIYSTYFDNIGMYETQLVDLFISTDGYHPYIVNGSTAYDNCYNGEDWEYAIVLDNHTTQGSGITNVYGVNPSNIKLSYAPSGYIYRAGQEVQYNGTGQASLGSGTWDISDDYSYLRISIAMMGNNGAYDWTDETEFGFHWATATCGNDVIEGSAPAPVPEPSTMILLFTGLAGFFGFRKKSRRT
;
A
#
# COMPACT_ATOMS: atom_id res chain seq x y z
N MET A 1 -32.92 -40.83 -36.46
CA MET A 1 -32.49 -40.81 -35.03
C MET A 1 -30.97 -40.90 -34.86
N LYS A 2 -30.17 -40.11 -35.61
CA LYS A 2 -28.69 -40.10 -35.48
C LYS A 2 -28.09 -38.69 -35.30
N ASN A 3 -28.91 -37.64 -35.26
CA ASN A 3 -28.43 -36.25 -35.30
C ASN A 3 -28.64 -35.45 -34.01
N ILE A 4 -29.28 -36.02 -32.98
CA ILE A 4 -29.55 -35.32 -31.71
C ILE A 4 -28.39 -35.46 -30.70
N PHE A 5 -27.51 -36.44 -30.88
CA PHE A 5 -26.41 -36.71 -29.95
C PHE A 5 -25.15 -35.85 -30.16
N LYS A 6 -25.02 -35.15 -31.30
CA LYS A 6 -23.87 -34.27 -31.59
C LYS A 6 -24.05 -32.83 -31.10
N ILE A 7 -25.28 -32.42 -30.79
CA ILE A 7 -25.60 -31.05 -30.33
C ILE A 7 -25.27 -30.89 -28.83
N PHE A 8 -25.19 -31.99 -28.08
CA PHE A 8 -24.91 -31.93 -26.64
C PHE A 8 -23.42 -31.74 -26.31
N TRP A 9 -22.50 -32.04 -27.24
CA TRP A 9 -21.06 -31.83 -27.06
C TRP A 9 -20.58 -30.45 -27.52
N LEU A 10 -21.41 -29.68 -28.23
CA LEU A 10 -21.08 -28.33 -28.69
C LEU A 10 -21.41 -27.23 -27.65
N LEU A 11 -22.04 -27.61 -26.53
CA LEU A 11 -22.45 -26.70 -25.43
C LEU A 11 -21.48 -26.73 -24.23
N ILE A 12 -20.33 -27.40 -24.36
CA ILE A 12 -19.22 -27.40 -23.39
C ILE A 12 -18.07 -26.48 -23.86
N MET A 13 -18.22 -25.82 -25.00
CA MET A 13 -17.21 -24.95 -25.56
C MET A 13 -17.54 -23.49 -25.21
N VAL A 14 -16.57 -22.82 -24.58
CA VAL A 14 -16.54 -21.39 -24.26
C VAL A 14 -17.14 -21.02 -22.88
N CYS A 15 -16.57 -21.56 -21.80
CA CYS A 15 -16.40 -20.76 -20.59
C CYS A 15 -15.14 -19.92 -20.80
N PHE A 16 -15.30 -18.70 -21.31
CA PHE A 16 -14.28 -17.67 -21.13
C PHE A 16 -14.16 -17.46 -19.62
N PHE A 17 -13.14 -18.06 -19.01
CA PHE A 17 -12.65 -17.62 -17.71
C PHE A 17 -12.05 -16.23 -17.93
N THR A 18 -12.88 -15.20 -17.89
CA THR A 18 -12.40 -13.85 -17.59
C THR A 18 -11.97 -13.91 -16.13
N GLY A 19 -10.68 -14.10 -15.89
CA GLY A 19 -10.12 -13.85 -14.57
C GLY A 19 -10.50 -12.42 -14.19
N ALA A 20 -11.21 -12.26 -13.08
CA ALA A 20 -11.32 -10.95 -12.45
C ALA A 20 -9.90 -10.61 -12.02
N ASN A 21 -9.29 -9.59 -12.63
CA ASN A 21 -8.11 -9.01 -12.04
C ASN A 21 -8.62 -8.18 -10.86
N ALA A 22 -8.13 -8.43 -9.65
CA ALA A 22 -8.15 -7.43 -8.60
C ALA A 22 -7.50 -6.17 -9.19
N PHE A 23 -8.29 -5.11 -9.34
CA PHE A 23 -7.75 -3.80 -9.72
C PHE A 23 -7.06 -3.22 -8.50
N ALA A 24 -5.89 -2.60 -8.69
CA ALA A 24 -5.24 -1.84 -7.64
C ALA A 24 -6.19 -0.71 -7.17
N TYR A 25 -6.20 -0.48 -5.86
CA TYR A 25 -6.87 0.66 -5.27
C TYR A 25 -5.95 1.87 -5.34
N GLU A 26 -6.43 2.94 -5.97
CA GLU A 26 -5.66 4.17 -6.17
C GLU A 26 -5.93 5.15 -5.03
N ILE A 27 -4.86 5.54 -4.34
CA ILE A 27 -4.81 6.64 -3.37
C ILE A 27 -4.20 7.84 -4.11
N LEU A 28 -5.01 8.88 -4.30
CA LEU A 28 -4.57 10.13 -4.91
C LEU A 28 -3.95 11.06 -3.89
N ASP A 29 -2.91 11.77 -4.29
CA ASP A 29 -2.28 12.77 -3.43
C ASP A 29 -3.21 13.98 -3.21
N ASN A 30 -3.78 14.04 -2.01
CA ASN A 30 -4.57 15.17 -1.51
C ASN A 30 -4.16 15.53 -0.07
N TYR A 31 -3.10 14.90 0.44
CA TYR A 31 -2.71 14.99 1.83
C TYR A 31 -1.57 16.00 1.96
N ILE A 32 -1.77 17.02 2.79
CA ILE A 32 -0.76 18.08 2.94
C ILE A 32 0.20 17.79 4.10
N GLY A 33 -0.29 17.18 5.18
CA GLY A 33 0.48 16.90 6.39
C GLY A 33 0.86 18.10 7.25
N GLY A 34 1.83 17.90 8.14
CA GLY A 34 2.12 18.79 9.26
C GLY A 34 2.60 20.20 8.89
N ASN A 35 2.85 21.01 9.92
CA ASN A 35 3.32 22.37 9.71
C ASN A 35 4.76 22.39 9.15
N PRO A 36 5.03 23.21 8.11
CA PRO A 36 6.40 23.47 7.66
C PRO A 36 7.18 24.27 8.70
N THR A 37 8.50 24.13 8.69
CA THR A 37 9.40 24.94 9.52
C THR A 37 9.50 26.40 9.07
N SER A 38 8.96 26.75 7.91
CA SER A 38 8.85 28.13 7.41
C SER A 38 7.40 28.53 7.13
N PRO A 39 6.94 29.70 7.61
CA PRO A 39 5.61 30.23 7.32
C PRO A 39 5.28 30.38 5.83
N SER A 40 6.29 30.49 4.96
CA SER A 40 6.11 30.65 3.50
C SER A 40 5.51 29.43 2.79
N TYR A 41 5.48 28.28 3.47
CA TYR A 41 4.94 27.02 2.97
C TYR A 41 3.66 26.58 3.70
N MET A 42 3.12 27.39 4.61
CA MET A 42 1.92 27.01 5.37
C MET A 42 0.76 26.66 4.43
N GLY A 43 0.18 25.47 4.62
CA GLY A 43 -0.92 24.96 3.80
C GLY A 43 -0.53 24.61 2.36
N LYS A 44 0.77 24.56 2.02
CA LYS A 44 1.24 24.05 0.74
C LYS A 44 1.54 22.56 0.86
N ASP A 45 1.11 21.85 -0.16
CA ASP A 45 1.31 20.41 -0.35
C ASP A 45 2.79 20.05 -0.50
N ILE A 46 3.49 20.80 -1.35
CA ILE A 46 4.92 20.55 -1.62
C ILE A 46 5.77 21.66 -1.01
N ILE A 47 6.80 21.26 -0.27
CA ILE A 47 7.90 22.10 0.19
C ILE A 47 9.05 21.96 -0.81
N GLY A 48 9.37 23.05 -1.52
CA GLY A 48 10.41 23.07 -2.54
C GLY A 48 9.86 22.97 -3.96
N ASP A 49 10.61 22.30 -4.85
CA ASP A 49 10.26 22.14 -6.26
C ASP A 49 9.49 20.83 -6.48
N ALA A 50 8.31 20.91 -7.09
CA ALA A 50 7.48 19.76 -7.41
C ALA A 50 8.15 18.80 -8.41
N ASN A 51 9.09 19.26 -9.24
CA ASN A 51 9.82 18.36 -10.14
C ASN A 51 10.87 17.50 -9.42
N LEU A 52 11.11 17.77 -8.13
CA LEU A 52 12.09 17.06 -7.31
C LEU A 52 11.43 16.22 -6.23
N PHE A 53 10.30 16.68 -5.67
CA PHE A 53 9.75 16.11 -4.45
C PHE A 53 8.27 15.73 -4.52
N ALA A 54 7.58 15.91 -5.66
CA ALA A 54 6.17 15.60 -5.72
C ALA A 54 5.93 14.09 -5.60
N VAL A 55 4.97 13.68 -4.79
CA VAL A 55 4.24 12.42 -4.95
C VAL A 55 2.97 12.72 -5.76
N SER A 56 2.42 11.71 -6.42
CA SER A 56 1.23 11.90 -7.26
C SER A 56 0.12 10.93 -6.90
N LYS A 57 0.50 9.68 -6.59
CA LYS A 57 -0.42 8.66 -6.13
C LYS A 57 0.32 7.47 -5.52
N MET A 58 -0.46 6.63 -4.87
CA MET A 58 -0.07 5.31 -4.40
C MET A 58 -1.12 4.28 -4.88
N ASP A 59 -0.69 3.24 -5.59
CA ASP A 59 -1.55 2.15 -6.02
C ASP A 59 -1.31 0.93 -5.11
N VAL A 60 -2.36 0.49 -4.42
CA VAL A 60 -2.31 -0.67 -3.51
C VAL A 60 -3.04 -1.85 -4.13
N ASN A 61 -2.34 -2.95 -4.34
CA ASN A 61 -2.87 -4.17 -4.93
C ASN A 61 -2.66 -5.36 -4.00
N PHE A 62 -3.67 -6.21 -3.91
CA PHE A 62 -3.63 -7.44 -3.12
C PHE A 62 -3.71 -8.63 -4.06
N SER A 63 -2.61 -9.35 -4.24
CA SER A 63 -2.55 -10.45 -5.21
C SER A 63 -1.58 -11.53 -4.77
N GLY A 64 -2.00 -12.80 -4.96
CA GLY A 64 -1.16 -13.96 -4.68
C GLY A 64 -0.72 -14.10 -3.22
N GLY A 65 -1.49 -13.56 -2.26
CA GLY A 65 -1.13 -13.53 -0.84
C GLY A 65 -0.14 -12.43 -0.47
N ASN A 66 0.13 -11.49 -1.37
CA ASN A 66 0.97 -10.33 -1.14
C ASN A 66 0.16 -9.03 -1.23
N MET A 67 0.58 -8.04 -0.46
CA MET A 67 0.30 -6.63 -0.71
C MET A 67 1.42 -6.07 -1.58
N ILE A 68 1.05 -5.37 -2.65
CA ILE A 68 1.95 -4.69 -3.56
C ILE A 68 1.55 -3.23 -3.56
N VAL A 69 2.49 -2.36 -3.21
CA VAL A 69 2.28 -0.92 -3.13
C VAL A 69 3.21 -0.24 -4.12
N ASP A 70 2.65 0.44 -5.11
CA ASP A 70 3.39 1.25 -6.07
C ASP A 70 3.22 2.73 -5.73
N ILE A 71 4.31 3.42 -5.40
CA ILE A 71 4.31 4.82 -5.03
C ILE A 71 4.90 5.61 -6.20
N TYR A 72 4.20 6.62 -6.70
CA TYR A 72 4.61 7.40 -7.87
C TYR A 72 5.11 8.78 -7.46
N SER A 73 6.39 9.07 -7.67
CA SER A 73 7.03 10.31 -7.24
C SER A 73 8.17 10.73 -8.16
N THR A 74 8.37 12.05 -8.29
CA THR A 74 9.54 12.62 -8.97
C THR A 74 10.84 12.47 -8.16
N TYR A 75 10.76 12.09 -6.89
CA TYR A 75 11.93 12.00 -6.01
C TYR A 75 12.83 10.80 -6.32
N PHE A 76 12.32 9.76 -6.98
CA PHE A 76 13.14 8.58 -7.27
C PHE A 76 14.30 8.85 -8.25
N ASP A 77 14.20 9.91 -9.05
CA ASP A 77 15.30 10.47 -9.87
C ASP A 77 16.31 11.32 -9.07
N ASN A 78 15.97 11.68 -7.84
CA ASN A 78 16.63 12.72 -7.04
C ASN A 78 17.03 12.24 -5.64
N ILE A 79 17.11 10.93 -5.42
CA ILE A 79 17.51 10.33 -4.14
C ILE A 79 18.88 10.88 -3.71
N GLY A 80 18.99 11.35 -2.46
CA GLY A 80 20.21 11.94 -1.94
C GLY A 80 20.32 13.46 -2.11
N MET A 81 19.45 14.07 -2.91
CA MET A 81 19.46 15.52 -3.14
C MET A 81 19.26 16.27 -1.81
N TYR A 82 20.04 17.32 -1.57
CA TYR A 82 20.02 18.07 -0.29
C TYR A 82 20.22 17.20 0.97
N GLU A 83 20.97 16.10 0.82
CA GLU A 83 21.28 15.16 1.92
C GLU A 83 20.04 14.40 2.45
N THR A 84 18.99 14.29 1.63
CA THR A 84 17.79 13.54 1.98
C THR A 84 17.94 12.06 1.62
N GLN A 85 17.10 11.21 2.20
CA GLN A 85 17.09 9.77 1.93
C GLN A 85 15.68 9.32 1.56
N LEU A 86 15.56 8.12 0.99
CA LEU A 86 14.28 7.41 0.94
C LEU A 86 13.75 7.19 2.36
N VAL A 87 12.44 6.97 2.43
CA VAL A 87 11.70 6.74 3.66
C VAL A 87 11.23 5.29 3.73
N ASP A 88 10.56 4.94 4.82
CA ASP A 88 9.85 3.68 4.97
C ASP A 88 8.34 3.88 4.73
N LEU A 89 7.65 2.81 4.32
CA LEU A 89 6.19 2.81 4.21
C LEU A 89 5.58 2.45 5.56
N PHE A 90 4.66 3.27 6.05
CA PHE A 90 3.91 3.00 7.27
C PHE A 90 2.51 2.51 6.94
N ILE A 91 2.01 1.55 7.74
CA ILE A 91 0.73 0.89 7.55
C ILE A 91 -0.03 0.88 8.88
N SER A 92 -1.29 1.33 8.84
CA SER A 92 -2.29 1.07 9.87
C SER A 92 -3.18 -0.08 9.45
N THR A 93 -3.58 -0.90 10.42
CA THR A 93 -4.50 -2.03 10.27
C THR A 93 -5.90 -1.76 10.80
N ASP A 94 -6.11 -0.65 11.50
CA ASP A 94 -7.42 -0.28 12.04
C ASP A 94 -8.15 0.80 11.22
N GLY A 95 -7.52 1.33 10.18
CA GLY A 95 -8.15 2.18 9.17
C GLY A 95 -7.27 3.38 8.79
N TYR A 96 -7.92 4.45 8.31
CA TYR A 96 -7.26 5.73 8.07
C TYR A 96 -8.05 6.89 8.68
N HIS A 97 -7.46 7.55 9.66
CA HIS A 97 -8.08 8.53 10.55
C HIS A 97 -7.23 9.80 10.69
N PRO A 98 -7.05 10.58 9.61
CA PRO A 98 -6.25 11.79 9.69
C PRO A 98 -6.91 12.86 10.55
N TYR A 99 -6.09 13.72 11.13
CA TYR A 99 -6.51 14.94 11.78
C TYR A 99 -6.90 16.01 10.76
N ILE A 100 -8.20 16.24 10.63
CA ILE A 100 -8.76 17.20 9.69
C ILE A 100 -9.23 18.45 10.42
N VAL A 101 -8.70 19.62 10.02
CA VAL A 101 -9.16 20.93 10.49
C VAL A 101 -9.66 21.74 9.30
N ASN A 102 -10.92 22.19 9.39
CA ASN A 102 -11.59 22.95 8.32
C ASN A 102 -11.52 22.25 6.94
N GLY A 103 -11.60 20.91 6.92
CA GLY A 103 -11.55 20.12 5.68
C GLY A 103 -10.16 19.96 5.07
N SER A 104 -9.08 20.23 5.81
CA SER A 104 -7.70 20.09 5.36
C SER A 104 -6.86 19.29 6.36
N THR A 105 -5.91 18.50 5.85
CA THR A 105 -4.91 17.76 6.62
C THR A 105 -3.62 18.56 6.88
N ALA A 106 -3.59 19.86 6.59
CA ALA A 106 -2.40 20.72 6.73
C ALA A 106 -1.86 20.89 8.18
N TYR A 107 -2.51 20.26 9.16
CA TYR A 107 -2.10 20.26 10.56
C TYR A 107 -1.95 18.85 11.12
N ASP A 108 -2.07 17.83 10.26
CA ASP A 108 -1.96 16.42 10.61
C ASP A 108 -0.50 16.02 10.78
N ASN A 109 -0.16 15.38 11.88
CA ASN A 109 1.19 14.98 12.23
C ASN A 109 1.19 13.89 13.30
N CYS A 110 2.37 13.40 13.66
CA CYS A 110 2.58 12.33 14.64
C CYS A 110 1.98 12.55 16.05
N TYR A 111 1.49 13.73 16.38
CA TYR A 111 0.92 14.04 17.70
C TYR A 111 -0.61 14.06 17.72
N ASN A 112 -1.26 14.08 16.55
CA ASN A 112 -2.71 14.24 16.45
C ASN A 112 -3.36 13.44 15.32
N GLY A 113 -2.57 12.92 14.38
CA GLY A 113 -3.02 12.14 13.24
C GLY A 113 -3.16 10.65 13.51
N GLU A 114 -3.04 9.87 12.45
CA GLU A 114 -3.09 8.41 12.48
C GLU A 114 -1.92 7.83 13.30
N ASP A 115 -2.19 6.75 14.01
CA ASP A 115 -1.17 5.95 14.67
C ASP A 115 -0.81 4.77 13.75
N TRP A 116 0.49 4.52 13.54
CA TRP A 116 0.95 3.46 12.65
C TRP A 116 1.30 2.20 13.44
N GLU A 117 0.74 1.05 13.07
CA GLU A 117 1.10 -0.23 13.70
C GLU A 117 2.34 -0.86 13.09
N TYR A 118 2.57 -0.64 11.80
CA TYR A 118 3.64 -1.31 11.05
C TYR A 118 4.48 -0.34 10.22
N ALA A 119 5.77 -0.67 10.10
CA ALA A 119 6.68 -0.07 9.14
C ALA A 119 7.28 -1.14 8.24
N ILE A 120 7.27 -0.87 6.93
CA ILE A 120 7.94 -1.65 5.90
C ILE A 120 9.25 -0.94 5.58
N VAL A 121 10.32 -1.49 6.15
CA VAL A 121 11.62 -0.84 6.20
C VAL A 121 12.49 -1.31 5.05
N LEU A 122 12.98 -0.36 4.26
CA LEU A 122 13.90 -0.64 3.16
C LEU A 122 15.29 -0.98 3.73
N ASP A 123 15.98 -1.93 3.12
CA ASP A 123 17.37 -2.27 3.48
C ASP A 123 18.39 -1.21 3.06
N ASN A 124 18.01 -0.29 2.17
CA ASN A 124 18.83 0.81 1.71
C ASN A 124 17.98 2.04 1.38
N HIS A 125 18.37 3.19 1.94
CA HIS A 125 17.67 4.46 1.75
C HIS A 125 18.42 5.49 0.89
N THR A 126 19.63 5.18 0.42
CA THR A 126 20.54 6.20 -0.14
C THR A 126 20.80 6.06 -1.63
N THR A 127 20.33 4.99 -2.27
CA THR A 127 20.56 4.75 -3.70
C THR A 127 19.31 4.29 -4.41
N GLN A 128 19.24 4.58 -5.71
CA GLN A 128 18.33 3.93 -6.63
C GLN A 128 18.60 2.42 -6.69
N GLY A 129 17.59 1.62 -7.02
CA GLY A 129 17.75 0.19 -7.30
C GLY A 129 16.63 -0.65 -6.71
N SER A 130 17.01 -1.82 -6.18
CA SER A 130 16.12 -2.78 -5.56
C SER A 130 16.79 -3.45 -4.37
N GLY A 131 15.99 -4.05 -3.50
CA GLY A 131 16.47 -4.68 -2.29
C GLY A 131 15.40 -5.45 -1.54
N ILE A 132 15.70 -5.73 -0.28
CA ILE A 132 14.82 -6.44 0.64
C ILE A 132 14.11 -5.41 1.52
N THR A 133 12.86 -5.67 1.86
CA THR A 133 12.18 -4.96 2.94
C THR A 133 11.99 -5.85 4.17
N ASN A 134 11.89 -5.24 5.34
CA ASN A 134 11.57 -5.91 6.59
C ASN A 134 10.32 -5.28 7.22
N VAL A 135 9.48 -6.11 7.82
CA VAL A 135 8.25 -5.66 8.49
C VAL A 135 8.51 -5.56 9.98
N TYR A 136 8.23 -4.41 10.57
CA TYR A 136 8.35 -4.19 12.01
C TYR A 136 7.03 -3.69 12.58
N GLY A 137 6.66 -4.19 13.76
CA GLY A 137 5.67 -3.51 14.60
C GLY A 137 6.29 -2.26 15.20
N VAL A 138 5.61 -1.13 15.06
CA VAL A 138 6.11 0.19 15.49
C VAL A 138 5.21 0.83 16.53
N ASN A 139 5.75 1.88 17.16
CA ASN A 139 5.07 2.79 18.06
C ASN A 139 5.80 4.14 18.00
N PRO A 140 5.24 5.23 18.55
CA PRO A 140 5.84 6.56 18.41
C PRO A 140 7.31 6.67 18.88
N SER A 141 7.77 5.81 19.80
CA SER A 141 9.14 5.86 20.30
C SER A 141 10.19 5.27 19.36
N ASN A 142 9.78 4.45 18.39
CA ASN A 142 10.68 3.82 17.43
C ASN A 142 10.54 4.33 15.98
N ILE A 143 9.79 5.42 15.79
CA ILE A 143 9.67 6.10 14.51
C ILE A 143 10.57 7.35 14.52
N LYS A 144 11.39 7.50 13.48
CA LYS A 144 12.08 8.77 13.19
C LYS A 144 11.08 9.69 12.51
N LEU A 145 10.96 10.88 13.07
CA LEU A 145 10.21 11.97 12.47
C LEU A 145 11.08 12.73 11.48
N SER A 146 10.42 13.38 10.53
CA SER A 146 10.95 14.23 9.48
C SER A 146 12.04 15.18 9.98
N TYR A 147 13.16 15.24 9.26
CA TYR A 147 14.30 16.08 9.60
C TYR A 147 15.01 16.58 8.34
N ALA A 148 15.72 17.70 8.49
CA ALA A 148 16.61 18.23 7.46
C ALA A 148 17.87 18.84 8.11
N PRO A 149 18.97 19.02 7.36
CA PRO A 149 20.11 19.78 7.83
C PRO A 149 19.73 21.22 8.22
N SER A 150 20.55 21.84 9.07
CA SER A 150 20.30 23.21 9.52
C SER A 150 20.22 24.19 8.34
N GLY A 151 19.19 25.02 8.32
CA GLY A 151 18.95 26.02 7.27
C GLY A 151 18.01 25.57 6.15
N TYR A 152 17.64 24.30 6.09
CA TYR A 152 16.62 23.81 5.15
C TYR A 152 15.21 23.92 5.71
N ILE A 153 14.25 24.10 4.81
CA ILE A 153 12.82 24.10 5.12
C ILE A 153 12.29 22.68 4.90
N TYR A 154 11.51 22.18 5.85
CA TYR A 154 10.97 20.84 5.82
C TYR A 154 9.62 20.81 6.54
N ARG A 155 8.85 19.72 6.36
CA ARG A 155 7.58 19.50 7.05
C ARG A 155 7.90 18.82 8.36
N ALA A 156 7.53 19.41 9.49
CA ALA A 156 7.88 18.87 10.80
C ALA A 156 6.82 17.89 11.31
N GLY A 157 7.29 16.84 12.01
CA GLY A 157 6.42 15.87 12.69
C GLY A 157 5.77 14.85 11.76
N GLN A 158 6.38 14.53 10.63
CA GLN A 158 5.93 13.43 9.75
C GLN A 158 6.77 12.20 10.00
N GLU A 159 6.18 11.02 9.96
CA GLU A 159 6.87 9.75 10.06
C GLU A 159 7.69 9.52 8.78
N VAL A 160 8.99 9.22 8.92
CA VAL A 160 9.83 9.04 7.73
C VAL A 160 10.62 7.74 7.75
N GLN A 161 11.03 7.24 8.90
CA GLN A 161 11.82 6.01 8.94
C GLN A 161 11.63 5.28 10.25
N TYR A 162 11.74 3.96 10.25
CA TYR A 162 11.96 3.22 11.48
C TYR A 162 13.35 3.53 12.03
N ASN A 163 13.47 3.73 13.34
CA ASN A 163 14.74 4.13 13.95
C ASN A 163 15.68 2.96 14.26
N GLY A 164 15.28 1.73 13.96
CA GLY A 164 16.06 0.52 14.19
C GLY A 164 16.01 -0.01 15.63
N THR A 165 15.22 0.61 16.51
CA THR A 165 15.06 0.18 17.90
C THR A 165 13.71 -0.50 18.12
N GLY A 166 13.70 -1.67 18.75
CA GLY A 166 12.45 -2.38 19.03
C GLY A 166 12.56 -3.87 18.77
N GLN A 167 11.48 -4.43 18.22
CA GLN A 167 11.33 -5.86 18.00
C GLN A 167 12.16 -6.35 16.79
N ALA A 168 12.36 -7.66 16.74
CA ALA A 168 12.89 -8.30 15.53
C ALA A 168 11.89 -8.16 14.37
N SER A 169 12.41 -8.25 13.15
CA SER A 169 11.57 -8.25 11.93
C SER A 169 10.54 -9.37 12.00
N LEU A 170 9.28 -9.04 11.73
CA LEU A 170 8.13 -9.94 11.73
C LEU A 170 7.96 -10.66 10.38
N GLY A 171 8.57 -10.13 9.33
CA GLY A 171 8.49 -10.66 7.97
C GLY A 171 9.38 -9.89 7.03
N SER A 172 9.47 -10.35 5.79
CA SER A 172 10.29 -9.72 4.77
C SER A 172 9.53 -9.59 3.46
N GLY A 173 9.95 -8.62 2.66
CA GLY A 173 9.47 -8.42 1.31
C GLY A 173 10.59 -7.97 0.39
N THR A 174 10.22 -7.34 -0.71
CA THR A 174 11.14 -6.75 -1.67
C THR A 174 10.70 -5.33 -2.00
N TRP A 175 11.65 -4.53 -2.44
CA TRP A 175 11.35 -3.26 -3.08
C TRP A 175 12.17 -3.11 -4.36
N ASP A 176 11.65 -2.38 -5.33
CA ASP A 176 12.33 -2.01 -6.56
C ASP A 176 11.82 -0.66 -7.08
N ILE A 177 12.73 0.18 -7.55
CA ILE A 177 12.37 1.38 -8.31
C ILE A 177 12.31 1.00 -9.77
N SER A 178 11.27 1.43 -10.48
CA SER A 178 11.08 1.16 -11.90
C SER A 178 12.24 1.67 -12.75
N ASP A 179 12.48 1.03 -13.90
CA ASP A 179 13.60 1.40 -14.79
C ASP A 179 13.54 2.85 -15.31
N ASP A 180 12.33 3.42 -15.35
CA ASP A 180 12.07 4.81 -15.74
C ASP A 180 11.94 5.76 -14.53
N TYR A 181 12.21 5.25 -13.33
CA TYR A 181 12.12 5.96 -12.04
C TYR A 181 10.76 6.60 -11.75
N SER A 182 9.70 6.16 -12.44
CA SER A 182 8.34 6.68 -12.24
C SER A 182 7.70 6.23 -10.94
N TYR A 183 8.06 5.04 -10.43
CA TYR A 183 7.53 4.52 -9.17
C TYR A 183 8.52 3.66 -8.38
N LEU A 184 8.29 3.60 -7.07
CA LEU A 184 8.84 2.61 -6.15
C LEU A 184 7.77 1.55 -5.90
N ARG A 185 8.08 0.28 -6.16
CA ARG A 185 7.26 -0.86 -5.80
C ARG A 185 7.77 -1.49 -4.51
N ILE A 186 6.85 -1.74 -3.58
CA ILE A 186 7.07 -2.52 -2.37
C ILE A 186 6.15 -3.74 -2.43
N SER A 187 6.70 -4.93 -2.26
CA SER A 187 5.92 -6.18 -2.22
C SER A 187 6.21 -6.93 -0.93
N ILE A 188 5.16 -7.22 -0.18
CA ILE A 188 5.22 -7.86 1.15
C ILE A 188 4.12 -8.91 1.26
N ALA A 189 4.41 -10.00 1.97
CA ALA A 189 3.42 -11.03 2.24
C ALA A 189 2.32 -10.49 3.17
N MET A 190 1.07 -10.94 3.00
CA MET A 190 -0.05 -10.63 3.89
C MET A 190 0.02 -11.39 5.22
N MET A 191 0.93 -12.36 5.32
CA MET A 191 1.17 -13.15 6.52
C MET A 191 2.67 -13.21 6.81
N GLY A 192 3.02 -12.86 8.05
CA GLY A 192 4.39 -12.89 8.53
C GLY A 192 4.91 -14.29 8.80
N ASN A 193 6.22 -14.38 9.03
CA ASN A 193 6.88 -15.65 9.34
C ASN A 193 6.30 -16.23 10.64
N ASN A 194 5.90 -17.51 10.62
CA ASN A 194 5.26 -18.18 11.76
C ASN A 194 3.99 -17.48 12.29
N GLY A 195 3.30 -16.68 11.48
CA GLY A 195 2.10 -15.93 11.90
C GLY A 195 2.41 -14.75 12.81
N ALA A 196 3.61 -14.15 12.70
CA ALA A 196 3.99 -12.96 13.47
C ALA A 196 3.09 -11.74 13.20
N TYR A 197 2.48 -11.70 12.02
CA TYR A 197 1.32 -10.89 11.68
C TYR A 197 0.46 -11.69 10.69
N ASP A 198 -0.83 -11.39 10.64
CA ASP A 198 -1.76 -11.95 9.68
C ASP A 198 -2.78 -10.86 9.34
N TRP A 199 -2.67 -10.30 8.13
CA TRP A 199 -3.53 -9.23 7.66
C TRP A 199 -4.66 -9.73 6.76
N THR A 200 -4.90 -11.05 6.73
CA THR A 200 -5.89 -11.65 5.83
C THR A 200 -7.33 -11.40 6.27
N ASP A 201 -7.53 -11.09 7.55
CA ASP A 201 -8.85 -10.79 8.13
C ASP A 201 -9.12 -9.28 8.28
N GLU A 202 -8.16 -8.42 7.93
CA GLU A 202 -8.37 -6.98 7.98
C GLU A 202 -9.40 -6.53 6.94
N THR A 203 -10.03 -5.39 7.19
CA THR A 203 -11.10 -4.85 6.32
C THR A 203 -10.70 -3.56 5.61
N GLU A 204 -9.74 -2.84 6.17
CA GLU A 204 -9.21 -1.58 5.66
C GLU A 204 -7.78 -1.40 6.16
N PHE A 205 -6.95 -0.73 5.37
CA PHE A 205 -5.59 -0.35 5.73
C PHE A 205 -5.42 1.15 5.55
N GLY A 206 -4.72 1.80 6.46
CA GLY A 206 -4.16 3.13 6.27
C GLY A 206 -2.72 3.03 5.75
N PHE A 207 -2.32 3.96 4.90
CA PHE A 207 -0.96 4.05 4.38
C PHE A 207 -0.40 5.45 4.56
N HIS A 208 0.90 5.53 4.85
CA HIS A 208 1.65 6.77 4.88
C HIS A 208 3.00 6.63 4.20
N TRP A 209 3.31 7.62 3.36
CA TRP A 209 4.60 7.75 2.70
C TRP A 209 5.00 9.21 2.56
N ALA A 210 6.15 9.57 3.12
CA ALA A 210 6.81 10.85 2.87
C ALA A 210 7.77 10.74 1.68
N THR A 211 7.87 11.72 0.78
CA THR A 211 8.75 11.58 -0.38
C THR A 211 10.23 11.47 -0.03
N ALA A 212 10.66 12.13 1.05
CA ALA A 212 12.04 12.10 1.53
C ALA A 212 12.09 12.29 3.05
N THR A 213 13.27 12.14 3.68
CA THR A 213 13.44 12.30 5.13
C THR A 213 13.01 13.64 5.71
N CYS A 214 12.89 14.69 4.89
CA CYS A 214 12.37 16.00 5.31
C CYS A 214 10.86 16.17 5.04
N GLY A 215 10.19 15.13 4.55
CA GLY A 215 8.77 15.14 4.25
C GLY A 215 8.40 16.32 3.36
N ASN A 216 9.11 16.55 2.25
CA ASN A 216 8.80 17.67 1.33
C ASN A 216 7.39 17.56 0.76
N ASP A 217 6.95 16.33 0.57
CA ASP A 217 5.61 15.96 0.19
C ASP A 217 5.25 14.68 0.92
N VAL A 218 3.98 14.45 1.19
CA VAL A 218 3.51 13.29 1.95
C VAL A 218 2.21 12.82 1.35
N ILE A 219 2.05 11.52 1.14
CA ILE A 219 0.79 10.93 0.73
C ILE A 219 0.29 10.01 1.83
N GLU A 220 -1.00 10.12 2.10
CA GLU A 220 -1.72 9.22 2.98
C GLU A 220 -3.08 8.85 2.40
N GLY A 221 -3.59 7.69 2.81
CA GLY A 221 -4.94 7.29 2.46
C GLY A 221 -5.29 5.88 2.91
N SER A 222 -6.56 5.54 2.75
CA SER A 222 -7.08 4.20 3.02
C SER A 222 -7.12 3.35 1.76
N ALA A 223 -6.87 2.05 1.86
CA ALA A 223 -7.32 1.07 0.87
C ALA A 223 -8.14 -0.04 1.54
N PRO A 224 -9.28 -0.46 0.95
CA PRO A 224 -10.04 -1.59 1.47
C PRO A 224 -9.20 -2.86 1.34
N ALA A 225 -9.25 -3.70 2.37
CA ALA A 225 -8.59 -4.98 2.36
C ALA A 225 -9.20 -5.92 1.30
N PRO A 226 -8.44 -6.94 0.84
CA PRO A 226 -8.91 -7.85 -0.20
C PRO A 226 -10.12 -8.65 0.28
N VAL A 227 -11.31 -8.26 -0.18
CA VAL A 227 -12.53 -9.04 0.02
C VAL A 227 -12.50 -10.24 -0.93
N PRO A 228 -12.84 -11.47 -0.49
CA PRO A 228 -12.86 -12.65 -1.35
C PRO A 228 -13.60 -12.37 -2.67
N GLU A 229 -12.86 -12.47 -3.77
CA GLU A 229 -13.36 -12.09 -5.09
C GLU A 229 -14.67 -12.83 -5.47
N PRO A 230 -15.50 -12.26 -6.37
CA PRO A 230 -16.72 -12.89 -6.87
C PRO A 230 -16.53 -14.29 -7.46
N SER A 231 -15.29 -14.67 -7.83
CA SER A 231 -14.95 -16.00 -8.30
C SER A 231 -15.22 -17.09 -7.25
N THR A 232 -15.01 -16.81 -5.96
CA THR A 232 -15.41 -17.72 -4.87
C THR A 232 -16.92 -17.85 -4.77
N MET A 233 -17.68 -16.77 -4.99
CA MET A 233 -19.13 -16.85 -5.07
C MET A 233 -19.58 -17.68 -6.28
N ILE A 234 -18.97 -17.49 -7.45
CA ILE A 234 -19.28 -18.30 -8.64
C ILE A 234 -18.92 -19.76 -8.39
N LEU A 235 -17.79 -20.06 -7.77
CA LEU A 235 -17.38 -21.43 -7.46
C LEU A 235 -18.30 -22.07 -6.41
N LEU A 236 -18.73 -21.29 -5.41
CA LEU A 236 -19.72 -21.70 -4.43
C LEU A 236 -21.09 -21.97 -5.08
N PHE A 237 -21.57 -21.06 -5.93
CA PHE A 237 -22.85 -21.21 -6.62
C PHE A 237 -22.82 -22.35 -7.65
N THR A 238 -21.74 -22.51 -8.40
CA THR A 238 -21.58 -23.62 -9.35
C THR A 238 -21.41 -24.96 -8.64
N GLY A 239 -20.69 -24.99 -7.50
CA GLY A 239 -20.61 -26.15 -6.62
C GLY A 239 -21.97 -26.56 -6.06
N LEU A 240 -22.75 -25.60 -5.54
CA LEU A 240 -24.12 -25.83 -5.07
C LEU A 240 -25.04 -26.31 -6.20
N ALA A 241 -25.01 -25.65 -7.36
CA ALA A 241 -25.79 -26.04 -8.53
C ALA A 241 -25.46 -27.47 -8.99
N GLY A 242 -24.18 -27.84 -8.99
CA GLY A 242 -23.72 -29.20 -9.25
C GLY A 242 -24.31 -30.19 -8.26
N PHE A 243 -24.20 -29.91 -6.96
CA PHE A 243 -24.70 -30.78 -5.90
C PHE A 243 -26.21 -31.03 -6.00
N PHE A 244 -27.01 -29.98 -6.22
CA PHE A 244 -28.46 -30.12 -6.43
C PHE A 244 -28.82 -30.81 -7.74
N GLY A 245 -28.04 -30.58 -8.81
CA GLY A 245 -28.20 -31.25 -10.10
C GLY A 245 -27.99 -32.77 -10.00
N PHE A 246 -26.94 -33.22 -9.30
CA PHE A 246 -26.66 -34.64 -9.10
C PHE A 246 -27.70 -35.35 -8.22
N ARG A 247 -28.23 -34.67 -7.19
CA ARG A 247 -29.26 -35.24 -6.29
C ARG A 247 -30.59 -35.53 -7.00
N LYS A 248 -30.93 -34.78 -8.05
CA LYS A 248 -32.14 -35.03 -8.85
C LYS A 248 -32.00 -36.23 -9.79
N LYS A 249 -30.78 -36.60 -10.16
CA LYS A 249 -30.48 -37.75 -11.02
C LYS A 249 -30.51 -39.08 -10.25
N SER A 250 -30.07 -39.10 -8.99
CA SER A 250 -30.04 -40.34 -8.19
C SER A 250 -31.41 -40.82 -7.68
N ARG A 251 -32.46 -40.00 -7.80
CA ARG A 251 -33.85 -40.36 -7.43
C ARG A 251 -34.68 -40.88 -8.61
N ARG A 252 -34.11 -41.01 -9.81
CA ARG A 252 -34.79 -41.52 -11.02
C ARG A 252 -34.35 -42.94 -11.42
N THR A 253 -33.76 -43.68 -10.49
CA THR A 253 -33.53 -45.13 -10.54
C THR A 253 -34.23 -45.74 -9.35
#